data_AF-A0A4V6JLN7-F1
#
_entry.id   AF-A0A4V6JLN7-F1
#
_cell.length_a   1.000
_cell.length_b   1.000
_cell.length_c   1.000
_cell.angle_alpha   90.00
_cell.angle_beta   90.00
_cell.angle_gamma   90.00
#
_symmetry.space_group_name_H-M   'P 1'
#
loop_
_entity.id
_entity.type
_entity.pdbx_description
1 polymer ?
#
loop_
_entity_poly.entity_id
_entity_poly.type
_entity_poly.pdbx_seq_one_letter_code
_entity_poly.pdbx_strand_id
1 'polypeptide(L)'
;MKGFSLSLLKLNTAFEQALNAPVETLGWQKPVAFTPLRTLAHTPLHDSVEFTPSANANVARYLAAATGCLIALENRLNALDAKVGDGDTGSTFAQGARDIAQWLEEDRLPLDDLPQLLLVVGERLATVMGGSSGVLMSIFFTAAGQALRSGKSLPDALLTGLAQMKHYGGADRGDRTLIDALQPALEALQTGDLQAAASAAQQGADATAAWARPGPDAHPMSTKRICTG
;
A
#
# COMPACT_ATOMS: atom_id res chain seq x y z
N MET A 1 40.48 3.35 6.76
CA MET A 1 40.50 2.96 5.34
C MET A 1 39.28 2.07 5.08
N LYS A 2 38.42 2.37 4.10
CA LYS A 2 37.22 1.56 3.78
C LYS A 2 37.54 0.65 2.59
N GLY A 3 38.13 -0.51 2.87
CA GLY A 3 38.51 -1.51 1.88
C GLY A 3 38.93 -2.80 2.57
N PHE A 4 38.98 -3.90 1.82
CA PHE A 4 39.47 -5.20 2.30
C PHE A 4 40.51 -5.76 1.32
N SER A 5 41.34 -6.68 1.80
CA SER A 5 42.28 -7.44 0.98
C SER A 5 41.91 -8.92 0.99
N LEU A 6 42.21 -9.60 -0.11
CA LEU A 6 42.12 -11.04 -0.23
C LEU A 6 43.54 -11.59 -0.43
N SER A 7 43.93 -12.51 0.43
CA SER A 7 45.21 -13.22 0.34
C SER A 7 44.92 -14.68 0.05
N LEU A 8 45.58 -15.24 -0.96
CA LEU A 8 45.45 -16.65 -1.35
C LEU A 8 46.78 -17.36 -1.09
N LEU A 9 46.71 -18.50 -0.41
CA LEU A 9 47.85 -19.37 -0.16
C LEU A 9 47.53 -20.77 -0.67
N LYS A 10 48.39 -21.31 -1.55
CA LYS A 10 48.27 -22.70 -1.99
C LYS A 10 48.66 -23.61 -0.83
N LEU A 11 47.71 -24.41 -0.35
CA LEU A 11 47.95 -25.32 0.77
C LEU A 11 48.78 -26.54 0.35
N ASN A 12 49.66 -26.95 1.26
CA ASN A 12 50.30 -28.26 1.30
C ASN A 12 50.20 -28.78 2.74
N THR A 13 50.56 -30.04 2.99
CA THR A 13 50.44 -30.66 4.32
C THR A 13 51.16 -29.87 5.42
N ALA A 14 52.34 -29.33 5.14
CA ALA A 14 53.11 -28.55 6.11
C ALA A 14 52.43 -27.21 6.44
N PHE A 15 51.91 -26.50 5.44
CA PHE A 15 51.20 -25.23 5.65
C PHE A 15 49.86 -25.43 6.33
N GLU A 16 49.12 -26.49 6.01
CA GLU A 16 47.87 -26.81 6.68
C GLU A 16 48.09 -27.11 8.17
N GLN A 17 49.12 -27.89 8.50
CA GLN A 17 49.51 -28.16 9.89
C GLN A 17 49.95 -26.89 10.62
N ALA A 18 50.79 -26.06 9.98
CA ALA A 18 51.29 -24.82 10.57
C ALA A 18 50.18 -23.80 10.83
N LEU A 19 49.23 -23.62 9.90
CA LEU A 19 48.11 -22.68 10.05
C LEU A 19 47.13 -23.09 11.15
N ASN A 20 47.00 -24.40 11.42
CA ASN A 20 46.11 -24.92 12.45
C ASN A 20 46.77 -25.11 13.82
N ALA A 21 48.09 -24.90 13.92
CA ALA A 21 48.83 -25.06 15.17
C ALA A 21 48.41 -24.01 16.22
N PRO A 22 48.43 -24.37 17.52
CA PRO A 22 48.15 -23.41 18.58
C PRO A 22 49.23 -22.32 18.61
N VAL A 23 48.81 -21.07 18.80
CA VAL A 23 49.69 -19.92 18.94
C VAL A 23 49.22 -19.04 20.08
N GLU A 24 50.16 -18.39 20.77
CA GLU A 24 49.88 -17.46 21.88
C GLU A 24 49.95 -16.01 21.40
N THR A 25 49.20 -15.70 20.33
CA THR A 25 49.15 -14.34 19.77
C THR A 25 47.72 -13.82 19.76
N LEU A 26 47.54 -12.52 20.04
CA LEU A 26 46.23 -11.91 20.22
C LEU A 26 45.41 -11.78 18.91
N GLY A 27 46.07 -11.73 17.75
CA GLY A 27 45.44 -11.40 16.47
C GLY A 27 45.21 -12.58 15.53
N TRP A 28 45.66 -13.79 15.87
CA TRP A 28 45.54 -14.94 14.99
C TRP A 28 44.12 -15.51 15.00
N GLN A 29 43.47 -15.50 13.83
CA GLN A 29 42.18 -16.16 13.64
C GLN A 29 42.41 -17.57 13.11
N LYS A 30 41.90 -18.58 13.82
CA LYS A 30 42.02 -19.97 13.37
C LYS A 30 41.28 -20.12 12.02
N PRO A 31 41.89 -20.76 11.01
CA PRO A 31 41.20 -21.05 9.76
C PRO A 31 39.90 -21.80 10.03
N VAL A 32 38.80 -21.31 9.48
CA VAL A 32 37.49 -21.97 9.52
C VAL A 32 37.19 -22.48 8.13
N ALA A 33 36.88 -23.77 8.01
CA ALA A 33 36.46 -24.33 6.75
C ALA A 33 35.15 -23.67 6.29
N PHE A 34 35.08 -23.31 5.00
CA PHE A 34 33.80 -22.94 4.40
C PHE A 34 32.86 -24.13 4.52
N THR A 35 31.81 -23.96 5.30
CA THR A 35 30.72 -24.93 5.37
C THR A 35 29.61 -24.45 4.45
N PRO A 36 28.93 -25.34 3.71
CA PRO A 36 27.73 -24.96 2.98
C PRO A 36 26.74 -24.28 3.92
N LEU A 37 26.14 -23.18 3.46
CA LEU A 37 25.13 -22.48 4.23
C LEU A 37 23.99 -23.47 4.53
N ARG A 38 23.73 -23.71 5.81
CA ARG A 38 22.65 -24.58 6.23
C ARG A 38 21.32 -23.86 6.04
N THR A 39 20.58 -24.23 5.02
CA THR A 39 19.17 -23.83 4.88
C THR A 39 18.32 -24.70 5.80
N LEU A 40 17.37 -24.09 6.48
CA LEU A 40 16.34 -24.80 7.23
C LEU A 40 15.05 -24.68 6.42
N ALA A 41 14.39 -25.82 6.18
CA ALA A 41 13.06 -25.80 5.60
C ALA A 41 12.11 -25.13 6.60
N HIS A 42 11.35 -24.16 6.13
CA HIS A 42 10.26 -23.55 6.88
C HIS A 42 9.02 -23.54 5.98
N THR A 43 7.85 -23.71 6.59
CA THR A 43 6.58 -23.53 5.89
C THR A 43 6.45 -22.05 5.53
N PRO A 44 6.11 -21.67 4.29
CA PRO A 44 5.81 -20.28 3.97
C PRO A 44 4.74 -19.75 4.93
N LEU A 45 5.06 -18.68 5.66
CA LEU A 45 4.06 -17.91 6.41
C LEU A 45 3.30 -17.09 5.37
N HIS A 46 2.17 -17.61 4.92
CA HIS A 46 1.20 -16.82 4.16
C HIS A 46 0.21 -16.22 5.15
N ASP A 47 0.37 -14.93 5.46
CA ASP A 47 -0.66 -14.14 6.13
C ASP A 47 -1.71 -13.72 5.10
N SER A 48 -2.39 -14.68 4.46
CA SER A 48 -3.59 -14.35 3.69
C SER A 48 -4.74 -14.14 4.64
N VAL A 49 -5.56 -13.11 4.41
CA VAL A 49 -6.75 -12.87 5.23
C VAL A 49 -7.71 -14.06 5.05
N GLU A 50 -7.91 -14.87 6.10
CA GLU A 50 -8.87 -15.99 6.05
C GLU A 50 -10.30 -15.46 6.11
N PHE A 51 -11.16 -15.85 5.17
CA PHE A 51 -12.57 -15.47 5.17
C PHE A 51 -13.43 -16.52 4.47
N THR A 52 -14.75 -16.42 4.67
CA THR A 52 -15.75 -17.20 3.93
C THR A 52 -16.53 -16.26 3.01
N PRO A 53 -16.61 -16.53 1.68
CA PRO A 53 -17.44 -15.73 0.79
C PRO A 53 -18.90 -15.69 1.25
N SER A 54 -19.55 -14.56 1.06
CA SER A 54 -20.94 -14.34 1.45
C SER A 54 -21.61 -13.31 0.55
N ALA A 55 -22.93 -13.40 0.40
CA ALA A 55 -23.68 -12.57 -0.53
C ALA A 55 -24.40 -11.43 0.20
N ASN A 56 -24.28 -10.21 -0.35
CA ASN A 56 -25.08 -9.05 0.07
C ASN A 56 -25.32 -8.14 -1.14
N ALA A 57 -26.56 -8.10 -1.62
CA ALA A 57 -26.91 -7.42 -2.87
C ALA A 57 -26.65 -5.91 -2.85
N ASN A 58 -26.83 -5.26 -1.69
CA ASN A 58 -26.58 -3.82 -1.55
C ASN A 58 -25.08 -3.52 -1.63
N VAL A 59 -24.27 -4.29 -0.90
CA VAL A 59 -22.81 -4.15 -0.90
C VAL A 59 -22.23 -4.49 -2.28
N ALA A 60 -22.72 -5.55 -2.93
CA ALA A 60 -22.36 -5.90 -4.30
C ALA A 60 -22.60 -4.73 -5.27
N ARG A 61 -23.79 -4.10 -5.18
CA ARG A 61 -24.14 -2.95 -6.02
C ARG A 61 -23.21 -1.75 -5.79
N TYR A 62 -22.85 -1.46 -4.55
CA TYR A 62 -21.92 -0.37 -4.23
C TYR A 62 -20.49 -0.67 -4.73
N LEU A 63 -19.99 -1.89 -4.54
CA LEU A 63 -18.70 -2.31 -5.06
C LEU A 63 -18.65 -2.27 -6.59
N ALA A 64 -19.68 -2.77 -7.27
CA ALA A 64 -19.78 -2.74 -8.73
C ALA A 64 -19.80 -1.29 -9.26
N ALA A 65 -20.54 -0.40 -8.60
CA ALA A 65 -20.57 1.02 -8.99
C ALA A 65 -19.20 1.71 -8.79
N ALA A 66 -18.54 1.46 -7.66
CA ALA A 66 -17.24 2.05 -7.35
C ALA A 66 -16.13 1.54 -8.29
N THR A 67 -16.06 0.22 -8.48
CA THR A 67 -15.07 -0.40 -9.37
C THR A 67 -15.30 -0.01 -10.83
N GLY A 68 -16.54 -0.04 -11.32
CA GLY A 68 -16.90 0.40 -12.66
C GLY A 68 -16.54 1.87 -12.92
N CYS A 69 -16.77 2.76 -11.94
CA CYS A 69 -16.38 4.17 -12.02
C CYS A 69 -14.85 4.34 -12.17
N LEU A 70 -14.06 3.68 -11.31
CA LEU A 70 -12.60 3.76 -11.36
C LEU A 70 -12.02 3.24 -12.69
N ILE A 71 -12.58 2.14 -13.21
CA ILE A 71 -12.18 1.58 -14.51
C ILE A 71 -12.51 2.56 -15.64
N ALA A 72 -13.72 3.14 -15.64
CA ALA A 72 -14.13 4.09 -16.67
C ALA A 72 -13.29 5.39 -16.67
N LEU A 73 -12.73 5.76 -15.52
CA LEU A 73 -11.92 6.97 -15.35
C LEU A 73 -10.44 6.79 -15.68
N GLU A 74 -9.96 5.58 -15.99
CA GLU A 74 -8.55 5.24 -16.22
C GLU A 74 -7.82 6.26 -17.11
N ASN A 75 -8.27 6.43 -18.35
CA ASN A 75 -7.61 7.33 -19.31
C ASN A 75 -7.65 8.80 -18.86
N ARG A 76 -8.75 9.22 -18.23
CA ARG A 76 -8.90 10.60 -17.74
C ARG A 76 -7.95 10.88 -16.58
N LEU A 77 -7.83 9.95 -15.64
CA LEU A 77 -6.94 10.08 -14.50
C LEU A 77 -5.47 10.02 -14.91
N ASN A 78 -5.11 9.15 -15.87
CA ASN A 78 -3.77 9.15 -16.46
C ASN A 78 -3.45 10.49 -17.14
N ALA A 79 -4.40 11.07 -17.88
CA ALA A 79 -4.20 12.37 -18.52
C ALA A 79 -4.03 13.52 -17.52
N LEU A 80 -4.70 13.48 -16.37
CA LEU A 80 -4.50 14.47 -15.30
C LEU A 80 -3.16 14.28 -14.60
N ASP A 81 -2.81 13.04 -14.29
CA ASP A 81 -1.55 12.68 -13.64
C ASP A 81 -0.34 13.02 -14.53
N ALA A 82 -0.42 12.79 -15.85
CA ALA A 82 0.65 13.12 -16.79
C ALA A 82 1.00 14.63 -16.83
N LYS A 83 0.13 15.52 -16.32
CA LYS A 83 0.42 16.96 -16.22
C LYS A 83 1.46 17.27 -15.14
N VAL A 84 1.57 16.46 -14.09
CA VAL A 84 2.38 16.75 -12.89
C VAL A 84 3.13 15.55 -12.29
N GLY A 85 2.84 14.34 -12.75
CA GLY A 85 3.39 13.06 -12.33
C GLY A 85 3.82 12.22 -13.53
N ASP A 86 3.75 10.89 -13.38
CA ASP A 86 4.19 9.91 -14.38
C ASP A 86 3.07 9.43 -15.32
N GLY A 87 1.82 9.79 -15.04
CA GLY A 87 0.68 9.51 -15.92
C GLY A 87 0.12 8.09 -15.81
N ASP A 88 0.36 7.40 -14.69
CA ASP A 88 -0.10 6.02 -14.48
C ASP A 88 -1.21 5.88 -13.43
N THR A 89 -1.58 6.96 -12.73
CA THR A 89 -2.51 6.88 -11.59
C THR A 89 -3.83 6.20 -11.98
N GLY A 90 -4.39 6.56 -13.13
CA GLY A 90 -5.61 5.94 -13.63
C GLY A 90 -5.46 4.44 -13.87
N SER A 91 -4.36 4.02 -14.52
CA SER A 91 -4.04 2.61 -14.73
C SER A 91 -3.89 1.86 -13.41
N THR A 92 -3.21 2.47 -12.44
CA THR A 92 -2.99 1.89 -11.11
C THR A 92 -4.31 1.66 -10.36
N PHE A 93 -5.21 2.64 -10.35
CA PHE A 93 -6.53 2.49 -9.72
C PHE A 93 -7.45 1.55 -10.49
N ALA A 94 -7.42 1.58 -11.83
CA ALA A 94 -8.19 0.68 -12.66
C ALA A 94 -7.75 -0.78 -12.50
N GLN A 95 -6.46 -1.05 -12.33
CA GLN A 95 -5.94 -2.39 -12.05
C GLN A 95 -6.50 -2.95 -10.73
N GLY A 96 -6.49 -2.15 -9.66
CA GLY A 96 -7.11 -2.53 -8.38
C GLY A 96 -8.61 -2.75 -8.51
N ALA A 97 -9.30 -1.85 -9.21
CA ALA A 97 -10.74 -1.95 -9.42
C ALA A 97 -11.15 -3.18 -10.23
N ARG A 98 -10.39 -3.55 -11.28
CA ARG A 98 -10.62 -4.77 -12.09
C ARG A 98 -10.47 -6.03 -11.25
N ASP A 99 -9.46 -6.09 -10.38
CA ASP A 99 -9.24 -7.25 -9.51
C ASP A 99 -10.42 -7.46 -8.54
N ILE A 100 -10.88 -6.39 -7.87
CA ILE A 100 -12.04 -6.46 -6.98
C ILE A 100 -13.33 -6.79 -7.76
N ALA A 101 -13.52 -6.21 -8.96
CA ALA A 101 -14.67 -6.51 -9.80
C ALA A 101 -14.69 -7.98 -10.22
N GLN A 102 -13.54 -8.55 -10.61
CA GLN A 102 -13.42 -9.96 -10.94
C GLN A 102 -13.77 -10.84 -9.73
N TRP A 103 -13.26 -10.53 -8.53
CA TRP A 103 -13.59 -11.28 -7.32
C TRP A 103 -15.07 -11.19 -6.94
N LEU A 104 -15.71 -10.06 -7.26
CA LEU A 104 -17.15 -9.88 -7.10
C LEU A 104 -17.93 -10.76 -8.08
N GLU A 105 -17.53 -10.80 -9.36
CA GLU A 105 -18.15 -11.65 -10.41
C GLU A 105 -17.98 -13.15 -10.14
N GLU A 106 -16.88 -13.54 -9.50
CA GLU A 106 -16.58 -14.93 -9.12
C GLU A 106 -17.21 -15.36 -7.78
N ASP A 107 -18.04 -14.50 -7.14
CA ASP A 107 -18.65 -14.74 -5.82
C ASP A 107 -17.62 -15.07 -4.72
N ARG A 108 -16.43 -14.45 -4.77
CA ARG A 108 -15.31 -14.73 -3.86
C ARG A 108 -15.20 -13.78 -2.69
N LEU A 109 -16.05 -12.76 -2.58
CA LEU A 109 -15.95 -11.73 -1.55
C LEU A 109 -16.86 -12.02 -0.34
N PRO A 110 -16.45 -11.68 0.89
CA PRO A 110 -17.29 -11.79 2.08
C PRO A 110 -18.24 -10.59 2.20
N LEU A 111 -19.21 -10.45 1.29
CA LEU A 111 -20.00 -9.23 1.15
C LEU A 111 -20.92 -8.92 2.35
N ASP A 112 -21.25 -9.93 3.15
CA ASP A 112 -22.07 -9.78 4.37
C ASP A 112 -21.24 -9.55 5.64
N ASP A 113 -19.90 -9.58 5.54
CA ASP A 113 -18.97 -9.21 6.62
C ASP A 113 -18.12 -8.02 6.16
N LEU A 114 -18.66 -6.81 6.37
CA LEU A 114 -18.01 -5.57 5.93
C LEU A 114 -16.61 -5.35 6.54
N PRO A 115 -16.36 -5.57 7.85
CA PRO A 115 -15.00 -5.54 8.38
C PRO A 115 -14.03 -6.45 7.63
N GLN A 116 -14.44 -7.70 7.34
CA GLN A 116 -13.61 -8.66 6.61
C GLN A 116 -13.42 -8.24 5.15
N LEU A 117 -14.48 -7.74 4.50
CA LEU A 117 -14.42 -7.24 3.13
C LEU A 117 -13.38 -6.13 2.98
N LEU A 118 -13.33 -5.17 3.92
CA LEU A 118 -12.33 -4.09 3.88
C LEU A 118 -10.90 -4.64 4.05
N LEU A 119 -10.68 -5.65 4.90
CA LEU A 119 -9.37 -6.31 5.02
C LEU A 119 -8.96 -7.00 3.72
N VAL A 120 -9.87 -7.76 3.12
CA VAL A 120 -9.64 -8.46 1.83
C VAL A 120 -9.32 -7.46 0.73
N VAL A 121 -10.10 -6.37 0.61
CA VAL A 121 -9.80 -5.29 -0.34
C VAL A 121 -8.41 -4.71 -0.08
N GLY A 122 -8.05 -4.42 1.17
CA GLY A 122 -6.72 -3.92 1.52
C GLY A 122 -5.58 -4.85 1.07
N GLU A 123 -5.71 -6.16 1.29
CA GLU A 123 -4.74 -7.17 0.85
C GLU A 123 -4.65 -7.25 -0.69
N ARG A 124 -5.80 -7.26 -1.38
CA ARG A 124 -5.86 -7.29 -2.85
C ARG A 124 -5.17 -6.08 -3.46
N LEU A 125 -5.50 -4.88 -2.97
CA LEU A 125 -4.89 -3.64 -3.48
C LEU A 125 -3.37 -3.60 -3.26
N ALA A 126 -2.86 -4.09 -2.12
CA ALA A 126 -1.41 -4.22 -1.91
C ALA A 126 -0.72 -5.15 -2.91
N THR A 127 -1.45 -6.16 -3.41
CA THR A 127 -0.92 -7.18 -4.32
C THR A 127 -0.91 -6.71 -5.77
N VAL A 128 -1.98 -6.03 -6.21
CA VAL A 128 -2.20 -5.74 -7.63
C VAL A 128 -1.93 -4.30 -8.04
N MET A 129 -1.99 -3.35 -7.11
CA MET A 129 -1.68 -1.95 -7.40
C MET A 129 -0.18 -1.70 -7.21
N GLY A 130 0.44 -1.04 -8.19
CA GLY A 130 1.83 -0.62 -8.11
C GLY A 130 2.04 0.63 -7.26
N GLY A 131 3.31 0.88 -6.92
CA GLY A 131 3.76 2.14 -6.31
C GLY A 131 3.20 2.41 -4.91
N SER A 132 3.34 3.67 -4.48
CA SER A 132 2.87 4.13 -3.17
C SER A 132 1.34 4.12 -3.06
N SER A 133 0.61 4.30 -4.16
CA SER A 133 -0.85 4.27 -4.17
C SER A 133 -1.40 2.92 -3.69
N GLY A 134 -0.84 1.80 -4.13
CA GLY A 134 -1.26 0.48 -3.66
C GLY A 134 -1.06 0.29 -2.15
N VAL A 135 0.11 0.68 -1.65
CA VAL A 135 0.45 0.60 -0.22
C VAL A 135 -0.48 1.49 0.62
N LEU A 136 -0.71 2.73 0.20
CA LEU A 136 -1.54 3.68 0.94
C LEU A 136 -3.02 3.29 0.95
N MET A 137 -3.55 2.79 -0.17
CA MET A 137 -4.91 2.26 -0.21
C MET A 137 -5.05 0.98 0.63
N SER A 138 -4.03 0.11 0.63
CA SER A 138 -4.00 -1.05 1.51
C SER A 138 -4.04 -0.66 2.99
N ILE A 139 -3.21 0.31 3.39
CA ILE A 139 -3.20 0.86 4.76
C ILE A 139 -4.58 1.40 5.13
N PHE A 140 -5.18 2.20 4.25
CA PHE A 140 -6.51 2.79 4.46
C PHE A 140 -7.58 1.72 4.72
N PHE A 141 -7.71 0.75 3.82
CA PHE A 141 -8.74 -0.28 3.92
C PHE A 141 -8.48 -1.26 5.07
N THR A 142 -7.22 -1.62 5.33
CA THR A 142 -6.84 -2.50 6.44
C THR A 142 -7.19 -1.86 7.78
N ALA A 143 -6.80 -0.60 7.99
CA ALA A 143 -7.10 0.12 9.22
C ALA A 143 -8.60 0.39 9.39
N ALA A 144 -9.32 0.69 8.30
CA ALA A 144 -10.78 0.82 8.34
C ALA A 144 -11.46 -0.51 8.71
N GLY A 145 -11.04 -1.63 8.13
CA GLY A 145 -11.56 -2.96 8.49
C GLY A 145 -11.35 -3.32 9.96
N GLN A 146 -10.16 -3.04 10.50
CA GLN A 146 -9.86 -3.25 11.93
C GLN A 146 -10.70 -2.35 12.85
N ALA A 147 -10.89 -1.08 12.47
CA ALA A 147 -11.68 -0.13 13.24
C ALA A 147 -13.18 -0.50 13.24
N LEU A 148 -13.70 -0.94 12.09
CA LEU A 148 -15.08 -1.40 11.95
C LEU A 148 -15.30 -2.69 12.77
N ARG A 149 -14.35 -3.63 12.75
CA ARG A 149 -14.38 -4.84 13.58
C ARG A 149 -14.41 -4.53 15.08
N SER A 150 -13.73 -3.45 15.47
CA SER A 150 -13.71 -2.95 16.85
C SER A 150 -14.98 -2.18 17.26
N GLY A 151 -16.01 -2.14 16.40
CA GLY A 151 -17.32 -1.59 16.69
C GLY A 151 -17.51 -0.11 16.34
N LYS A 152 -16.59 0.52 15.60
CA LYS A 152 -16.82 1.87 15.06
C LYS A 152 -17.92 1.85 13.98
N SER A 153 -18.59 2.97 13.76
CA SER A 153 -19.45 3.14 12.58
C SER A 153 -18.60 3.10 11.29
N LEU A 154 -19.21 2.79 10.14
CA LEU A 154 -18.49 2.77 8.87
C LEU A 154 -17.79 4.12 8.55
N PRO A 155 -18.44 5.29 8.69
CA PRO A 155 -17.77 6.58 8.48
C PRO A 155 -16.57 6.78 9.42
N ASP A 156 -16.70 6.46 10.70
CA ASP A 156 -15.61 6.61 11.68
C ASP A 156 -14.46 5.63 11.44
N ALA A 157 -14.77 4.43 10.95
CA ALA A 157 -13.80 3.45 10.54
C ALA A 157 -13.01 3.92 9.31
N LEU A 158 -13.69 4.47 8.29
CA LEU A 158 -13.04 5.05 7.12
C LEU A 158 -12.18 6.26 7.48
N LEU A 159 -12.61 7.11 8.41
CA LEU A 159 -11.79 8.21 8.95
C LEU A 159 -10.56 7.69 9.72
N THR A 160 -10.68 6.55 10.40
CA THR A 160 -9.53 5.87 11.02
C THR A 160 -8.54 5.39 9.96
N GLY A 161 -9.04 4.79 8.88
CA GLY A 161 -8.23 4.43 7.72
C GLY A 161 -7.52 5.62 7.09
N LEU A 162 -8.24 6.73 6.93
CA LEU A 162 -7.68 7.98 6.41
C LEU A 162 -6.58 8.52 7.32
N ALA A 163 -6.76 8.50 8.64
CA ALA A 163 -5.73 8.94 9.58
C ALA A 163 -4.44 8.10 9.45
N GLN A 164 -4.55 6.79 9.24
CA GLN A 164 -3.38 5.94 8.98
C GLN A 164 -2.74 6.24 7.61
N MET A 165 -3.54 6.43 6.56
CA MET A 165 -3.03 6.85 5.25
C MET A 165 -2.24 8.16 5.35
N LYS A 166 -2.76 9.16 6.08
CA LYS A 166 -2.08 10.44 6.31
C LYS A 166 -0.78 10.26 7.11
N HIS A 167 -0.83 9.45 8.18
CA HIS A 167 0.33 9.19 9.02
C HIS A 167 1.50 8.58 8.24
N TYR A 168 1.25 7.54 7.44
CA TYR A 168 2.29 6.86 6.67
C TYR A 168 2.62 7.56 5.34
N GLY A 169 1.65 8.23 4.72
CA GLY A 169 1.82 8.94 3.45
C GLY A 169 2.49 10.30 3.59
N GLY A 170 2.37 10.93 4.77
CA GLY A 170 2.95 12.24 5.08
C GLY A 170 2.19 13.43 4.48
N ALA A 171 0.96 13.23 3.99
CA ALA A 171 0.15 14.26 3.37
C ALA A 171 -1.07 14.65 4.21
N ASP A 172 -1.47 15.91 4.09
CA ASP A 172 -2.67 16.49 4.69
C ASP A 172 -3.50 17.26 3.64
N ARG A 173 -4.61 17.86 4.09
CA ARG A 173 -5.40 18.77 3.26
C ARG A 173 -4.55 19.97 2.85
N GLY A 174 -4.60 20.32 1.58
CA GLY A 174 -3.77 21.34 0.96
C GLY A 174 -2.65 20.78 0.07
N ASP A 175 -2.34 19.48 0.19
CA ASP A 175 -1.16 18.89 -0.45
C ASP A 175 -1.39 18.40 -1.90
N ARG A 176 -2.59 18.60 -2.44
CA ARG A 176 -3.03 18.24 -3.80
C ARG A 176 -3.06 16.73 -4.02
N THR A 177 -3.58 16.00 -3.06
CA THR A 177 -3.68 14.54 -3.08
C THR A 177 -5.14 14.11 -3.02
N LEU A 178 -5.40 12.80 -3.13
CA LEU A 178 -6.77 12.27 -2.96
C LEU A 178 -7.40 12.63 -1.60
N ILE A 179 -6.59 12.96 -0.58
CA ILE A 179 -7.04 13.37 0.76
C ILE A 179 -7.89 14.64 0.69
N ASP A 180 -7.61 15.54 -0.25
CA ASP A 180 -8.32 16.81 -0.40
C ASP A 180 -9.80 16.62 -0.74
N ALA A 181 -10.13 15.54 -1.47
CA ALA A 181 -11.48 15.12 -1.75
C ALA A 181 -12.01 14.11 -0.71
N LEU A 182 -11.18 13.15 -0.30
CA LEU A 182 -11.61 12.04 0.55
C LEU A 182 -11.94 12.48 1.97
N GLN A 183 -11.14 13.36 2.58
CA GLN A 183 -11.38 13.82 3.95
C GLN A 183 -12.75 14.52 4.11
N PRO A 184 -13.07 15.58 3.34
CA PRO A 184 -14.36 16.24 3.50
C PRO A 184 -15.55 15.34 3.14
N ALA A 185 -15.36 14.38 2.22
CA ALA A 185 -16.38 13.39 1.89
C ALA A 185 -16.72 12.49 3.09
N LEU A 186 -15.69 11.97 3.77
CA LEU A 186 -15.87 11.09 4.93
C LEU A 186 -16.41 11.83 6.15
N GLU A 187 -15.99 13.08 6.38
CA GLU A 187 -16.55 13.95 7.42
C GLU A 187 -18.05 14.21 7.18
N ALA A 188 -18.44 14.53 5.94
CA ALA A 188 -19.84 14.69 5.57
C ALA A 188 -20.64 13.38 5.68
N LEU A 189 -20.02 12.23 5.37
CA LEU A 189 -20.66 10.92 5.44
C LEU A 189 -21.09 10.53 6.87
N GLN A 190 -20.50 11.10 7.92
CA GLN A 190 -20.93 10.89 9.31
C GLN A 190 -22.39 11.31 9.55
N THR A 191 -22.92 12.22 8.72
CA THR A 191 -24.34 12.63 8.77
C THR A 191 -25.30 11.62 8.14
N GLY A 192 -24.77 10.62 7.43
CA GLY A 192 -25.54 9.63 6.67
C GLY A 192 -25.97 10.10 5.27
N ASP A 193 -25.64 11.32 4.87
CA ASP A 193 -26.00 11.87 3.56
C ASP A 193 -24.90 11.62 2.51
N LEU A 194 -25.14 10.66 1.62
CA LEU A 194 -24.25 10.33 0.50
C LEU A 194 -24.13 11.47 -0.52
N GLN A 195 -25.18 12.27 -0.72
CA GLN A 195 -25.15 13.38 -1.66
C GLN A 195 -24.30 14.53 -1.11
N ALA A 196 -24.40 14.80 0.19
CA ALA A 196 -23.52 15.74 0.87
C ALA A 196 -22.06 15.29 0.80
N ALA A 197 -21.78 14.00 1.05
CA ALA A 197 -20.45 13.43 0.91
C ALA A 197 -19.88 13.56 -0.52
N ALA A 198 -20.69 13.27 -1.55
CA ALA A 198 -20.27 13.43 -2.95
C ALA A 198 -20.00 14.89 -3.32
N SER A 199 -20.84 15.82 -2.87
CA SER A 199 -20.64 17.26 -3.09
C SER A 199 -19.38 17.77 -2.41
N ALA A 200 -19.12 17.32 -1.17
CA ALA A 200 -17.92 17.67 -0.42
C ALA A 200 -16.65 17.10 -1.09
N ALA A 201 -16.71 15.88 -1.62
CA ALA A 201 -15.62 15.29 -2.40
C ALA A 201 -15.31 16.11 -3.65
N GLN A 202 -16.35 16.50 -4.40
CA GLN A 202 -16.22 17.28 -5.63
C GLN A 202 -15.59 18.65 -5.35
N GLN A 203 -16.07 19.36 -4.33
CA GLN A 203 -15.51 20.66 -3.93
C GLN A 203 -14.04 20.53 -3.50
N GLY A 204 -13.71 19.48 -2.75
CA GLY A 204 -12.34 19.18 -2.35
C GLY A 204 -11.42 18.91 -3.55
N ALA A 205 -11.87 18.11 -4.51
CA ALA A 205 -11.15 17.84 -5.74
C ALA A 205 -10.95 19.12 -6.58
N ASP A 206 -12.01 19.89 -6.81
CA ASP A 206 -11.95 21.11 -7.62
C ASP A 206 -11.02 22.17 -7.02
N ALA A 207 -10.96 22.26 -5.70
CA ALA A 207 -10.03 23.17 -5.01
C ALA A 207 -8.56 22.88 -5.36
N THR A 208 -8.20 21.62 -5.64
CA THR A 208 -6.82 21.25 -6.01
C THR A 208 -6.37 21.86 -7.35
N ALA A 209 -7.32 22.25 -8.22
CA ALA A 209 -7.03 22.94 -9.48
C ALA A 209 -6.43 24.33 -9.23
N ALA A 210 -6.96 25.03 -8.23
CA ALA A 210 -6.63 26.42 -7.95
C ALA A 210 -5.30 26.60 -7.19
N TRP A 211 -4.74 25.53 -6.62
CA TRP A 211 -3.53 25.62 -5.82
C TRP A 211 -2.26 25.69 -6.69
N ALA A 212 -1.36 26.59 -6.30
CA ALA A 212 -0.07 26.75 -6.94
C ALA A 212 0.75 25.44 -6.86
N ARG A 213 1.69 25.23 -7.79
CA ARG A 213 2.67 24.15 -7.63
C ARG A 213 3.49 24.44 -6.37
N PRO A 214 3.67 23.46 -5.47
CA PRO A 214 4.60 23.61 -4.38
C PRO A 214 6.01 23.86 -4.94
N GLY A 215 6.75 24.77 -4.30
CA GLY A 215 8.12 25.08 -4.66
C GLY A 215 9.06 23.88 -4.48
N PRO A 216 10.32 23.99 -4.92
CA PRO A 216 11.32 22.92 -4.83
C PRO A 216 11.60 22.43 -3.40
N ASP A 217 11.23 23.21 -2.38
CA ASP A 217 11.42 22.90 -0.96
C ASP A 217 10.25 22.13 -0.31
N ALA A 218 9.24 21.73 -1.10
CA ALA A 218 8.13 20.95 -0.59
C ALA A 218 8.61 19.58 -0.09
N HIS A 219 8.14 19.18 1.10
CA HIS A 219 8.52 17.90 1.71
C HIS A 219 8.25 16.73 0.74
N PRO A 220 9.17 15.74 0.67
CA PRO A 220 8.93 14.55 -0.14
C PRO A 220 7.68 13.84 0.40
N MET A 221 6.65 13.77 -0.43
CA MET A 221 5.39 13.07 -0.11
C MET A 221 5.29 11.79 -0.90
N SER A 222 4.77 10.75 -0.25
CA SER A 222 4.58 9.44 -0.88
C SER A 222 3.28 9.39 -1.70
N THR A 223 2.36 10.32 -1.48
CA THR A 223 1.07 10.42 -2.19
C THR A 223 1.23 11.10 -3.55
N LYS A 224 0.66 10.50 -4.60
CA LYS A 224 0.62 11.12 -5.92
C LYS A 224 -0.24 12.38 -5.90
N ARG A 225 0.25 13.42 -6.57
CA ARG A 225 -0.49 14.67 -6.77
C ARG A 225 -1.29 14.58 -8.05
N ILE A 226 -2.59 14.78 -7.97
CA ILE A 226 -3.46 14.82 -9.16
C ILE A 226 -4.04 16.23 -9.23
N CYS A 227 -3.76 16.94 -10.32
CA CYS A 227 -4.32 18.27 -10.54
C CYS A 227 -5.54 18.12 -11.44
N THR A 228 -6.73 18.41 -10.91
CA THR A 228 -7.90 18.64 -11.77
C THR A 228 -7.66 19.91 -12.58
N GLY A 229 -7.77 19.85 -13.90
CA GLY A 229 -7.62 21.02 -14.76
C GLY A 229 -8.20 20.75 -16.13
#